data_AF-A0A6H2CYD7-F1
#
_entry.id   AF-A0A6H2CYD7-F1
#
_cell.length_a   1.000
_cell.length_b   1.000
_cell.length_c   1.000
_cell.angle_alpha   90.00
_cell.angle_beta   90.00
_cell.angle_gamma   90.00
#
_symmetry.space_group_name_H-M   'P 1'
#
loop_
_entity.id
_entity.type
_entity.pdbx_description
1 polymer ?
#
loop_
_entity_poly.entity_id
_entity_poly.type
_entity_poly.pdbx_seq_one_letter_code
_entity_poly.pdbx_strand_id
1 'polypeptide(L)'
;MLSNKVLVFESVPFAKSQLSKSAAYELENITTQSVFLRGDQQEADDINKFIFEPSRDESLVSWRYVGVIKTSDGTVIEILPKIFKDLAFENTSETQAHRARNVLVRMLIKAGLISYRRGPNSKLDVDDFPLLEVFIHSFLSEMKNLIRRGLKKDYVEQNENISMLKGRIHFTKHIRLNSAAQHRLYCRFDEFCTDSIENKLLATAVTKAQRISKDTLNKKLASQLLPQLDQIDELKKPEEYHFKMCRTNRHMNYYQKALKLARYILLSPPVPRAGNSDTLAILFDMSKLFEKTVEAALREDTEIKSLQAQQGLGWFIGLGSPQPDYIFCKNGEQIVADAKWKTPASGKPGKGDQYQLFTYMKLLKAGRAILIYPQLSEYGLQQAKQFDLVSENKTCSLIMTPFSLKTFCFETQDIL
;
A
#
# COMPACT_ATOMS: atom_id res chain seq x y z
N MET A 1 4.43 33.38 -4.50
CA MET A 1 4.16 32.05 -5.08
C MET A 1 5.36 31.17 -4.77
N LEU A 2 5.36 30.49 -3.63
CA LEU A 2 6.41 29.51 -3.33
C LEU A 2 6.18 28.33 -4.28
N SER A 3 7.13 28.05 -5.16
CA SER A 3 7.17 26.81 -5.91
C SER A 3 7.23 25.67 -4.89
N ASN A 4 6.10 24.97 -4.69
CA ASN A 4 6.04 23.87 -3.75
C ASN A 4 7.07 22.80 -4.15
N LYS A 5 8.11 22.69 -3.33
CA LYS A 5 9.29 21.85 -3.53
C LYS A 5 8.90 20.37 -3.42
N VAL A 6 9.25 19.58 -4.44
CA VAL A 6 9.30 18.12 -4.31
C VAL A 6 10.68 17.79 -3.77
N LEU A 7 10.74 17.15 -2.61
CA LEU A 7 11.96 16.68 -1.98
C LEU A 7 12.03 15.18 -2.12
N VAL A 8 13.18 14.66 -2.51
CA VAL A 8 13.38 13.23 -2.73
C VAL A 8 14.52 12.76 -1.84
N PHE A 9 14.25 11.71 -1.08
CA PHE A 9 15.21 11.06 -0.19
C PHE A 9 15.22 9.56 -0.44
N GLU A 10 16.34 8.89 -0.17
CA GLU A 10 16.34 7.44 0.02
C GLU A 10 15.81 7.11 1.43
N SER A 11 15.40 5.86 1.65
CA SER A 11 15.02 5.30 2.96
C SER A 11 16.26 5.11 3.87
N VAL A 12 16.97 6.22 4.12
CA VAL A 12 18.18 6.38 4.94
C VAL A 12 18.07 7.72 5.69
N PRO A 13 18.91 7.98 6.71
CA PRO A 13 18.96 9.27 7.38
C PRO A 13 19.16 10.44 6.41
N PHE A 14 18.33 11.46 6.53
CA PHE A 14 18.46 12.71 5.77
C PHE A 14 18.37 13.93 6.69
N ALA A 15 19.03 15.03 6.30
CA ALA A 15 19.18 16.21 7.15
C ALA A 15 17.87 17.00 7.28
N LYS A 16 17.48 17.34 8.52
CA LYS A 16 16.29 18.18 8.80
C LYS A 16 16.37 19.57 8.17
N SER A 17 17.58 20.10 7.97
CA SER A 17 17.82 21.41 7.36
C SER A 17 17.27 21.54 5.94
N GLN A 18 16.96 20.43 5.26
CA GLN A 18 16.35 20.43 3.93
C GLN A 18 14.83 20.65 3.97
N LEU A 19 14.20 20.55 5.15
CA LEU A 19 12.77 20.71 5.39
C LEU A 19 12.44 22.06 6.02
N SER A 20 11.19 22.51 5.83
CA SER A 20 10.64 23.59 6.66
C SER A 20 10.48 23.10 8.11
N LYS A 21 10.43 24.04 9.07
CA LYS A 21 10.17 23.70 10.47
C LYS A 21 8.83 22.97 10.66
N SER A 22 7.81 23.36 9.87
CA SER A 22 6.49 22.72 9.89
C SER A 22 6.56 21.28 9.36
N ALA A 23 7.22 21.07 8.21
CA ALA A 23 7.38 19.76 7.61
C ALA A 23 8.18 18.81 8.51
N ALA A 24 9.28 19.28 9.11
CA ALA A 24 10.06 18.48 10.05
C ALA A 24 9.24 18.06 11.27
N TYR A 25 8.48 19.00 11.86
CA TYR A 25 7.61 18.71 12.99
C TYR A 25 6.50 17.72 12.64
N GLU A 26 5.87 17.85 11.47
CA GLU A 26 4.87 16.89 11.01
C GLU A 26 5.46 15.48 10.92
N LEU A 27 6.61 15.32 10.25
CA LEU A 27 7.27 14.03 10.07
C LEU A 27 7.61 13.34 11.40
N GLU A 28 8.15 14.07 12.37
CA GLU A 28 8.46 13.55 13.71
C GLU A 28 7.23 13.01 14.47
N ASN A 29 6.04 13.48 14.10
CA ASN A 29 4.80 13.09 14.77
C ASN A 29 3.93 12.16 13.93
N ILE A 30 4.39 11.69 12.77
CA ILE A 30 3.67 10.67 12.00
C ILE A 30 3.79 9.32 12.73
N THR A 31 2.63 8.74 13.05
CA THR A 31 2.52 7.44 13.73
C THR A 31 2.05 6.34 12.77
N THR A 32 2.26 5.09 13.18
CA THR A 32 1.90 3.87 12.44
C THR A 32 0.40 3.66 12.24
N GLN A 33 -0.46 4.49 12.80
CA GLN A 33 -1.92 4.35 12.63
C GLN A 33 -2.41 4.82 11.24
N SER A 34 -1.54 5.42 10.43
CA SER A 34 -1.89 6.19 9.23
C SER A 34 -1.84 5.44 7.91
N VAL A 35 -2.40 4.24 7.85
CA VAL A 35 -2.40 3.36 6.66
C VAL A 35 -1.05 2.72 6.38
N PHE A 36 -0.79 1.66 7.13
CA PHE A 36 0.10 0.60 6.71
C PHE A 36 -0.66 -0.43 5.90
N LEU A 37 -0.08 -0.86 4.79
CA LEU A 37 -0.51 -2.07 4.10
C LEU A 37 -0.19 -3.30 4.96
N ARG A 38 -1.07 -3.55 5.92
CA ARG A 38 -1.39 -4.91 6.33
C ARG A 38 -2.75 -5.24 5.74
N GLY A 39 -2.78 -6.22 4.85
CA GLY A 39 -4.07 -6.82 4.47
C GLY A 39 -4.62 -7.52 5.71
N ASP A 40 -5.80 -7.10 6.16
CA ASP A 40 -6.71 -7.82 7.07
C ASP A 40 -6.18 -8.59 8.28
N GLN A 41 -5.02 -8.25 8.85
CA GLN A 41 -4.67 -8.74 10.18
C GLN A 41 -4.11 -7.62 11.05
N GLN A 42 -4.77 -7.40 12.19
CA GLN A 42 -4.20 -6.71 13.33
C GLN A 42 -3.08 -7.61 13.90
N GLU A 43 -1.83 -7.17 13.92
CA GLU A 43 -0.97 -7.51 15.06
C GLU A 43 -0.55 -6.23 15.77
N ALA A 44 -0.37 -6.41 17.07
CA ALA A 44 -0.30 -5.41 18.10
C ALA A 44 1.14 -4.92 18.41
N ASP A 45 2.15 -5.22 17.59
CA ASP A 45 3.54 -4.92 17.96
C ASP A 45 4.03 -3.50 17.58
N ASP A 46 3.31 -2.78 16.73
CA ASP A 46 3.73 -1.46 16.23
C ASP A 46 2.91 -0.29 16.81
N ILE A 47 2.14 -0.51 17.88
CA ILE A 47 1.16 0.47 18.41
C ILE A 47 1.82 1.80 18.88
N ASN A 48 3.15 1.85 19.08
CA ASN A 48 3.85 3.01 19.64
C ASN A 48 5.19 3.41 18.97
N LYS A 49 5.46 3.09 17.70
CA LYS A 49 6.70 3.56 17.03
C LYS A 49 6.42 4.68 16.03
N PHE A 50 7.07 5.82 16.22
CA PHE A 50 7.10 6.90 15.24
C PHE A 50 7.74 6.38 13.94
N ILE A 51 7.25 6.83 12.79
CA ILE A 51 7.82 6.47 11.49
C ILE A 51 9.21 7.11 11.33
N PHE A 52 9.35 8.34 11.82
CA PHE A 52 10.59 9.10 11.79
C PHE A 52 11.07 9.35 13.21
N GLU A 53 12.31 8.98 13.46
CA GLU A 53 12.98 9.28 14.73
C GLU A 53 14.08 10.32 14.50
N PRO A 54 14.25 11.28 15.45
CA PRO A 54 15.38 12.18 15.41
C PRO A 54 16.67 11.42 15.73
N SER A 55 17.66 11.55 14.86
CA SER A 55 19.03 11.09 15.14
C SER A 55 19.78 12.14 15.97
N ARG A 56 20.91 11.72 16.57
CA ARG A 56 21.82 12.61 17.32
C ARG A 56 22.37 13.77 16.48
N ASP A 57 22.41 13.62 15.15
CA ASP A 57 23.01 14.59 14.22
C ASP A 57 21.96 15.44 13.47
N GLU A 58 20.82 15.75 14.10
CA GLU A 58 19.70 16.49 13.47
C GLU A 58 19.18 15.88 12.14
N SER A 59 19.39 14.58 11.91
CA SER A 59 18.77 13.86 10.80
C SER A 59 17.44 13.23 11.20
N LEU A 60 16.55 13.07 10.22
CA LEU A 60 15.36 12.24 10.32
C LEU A 60 15.63 10.89 9.66
N VAL A 61 15.07 9.84 10.25
CA VAL A 61 15.41 8.48 9.89
C VAL A 61 14.16 7.65 9.62
N SER A 62 14.05 7.10 8.40
CA SER A 62 13.02 6.11 8.03
C SER A 62 13.67 4.95 7.28
N TRP A 63 14.21 3.98 8.03
CA TRP A 63 14.87 2.80 7.46
C TRP A 63 13.91 1.78 6.85
N ARG A 64 12.65 1.80 7.29
CA ARG A 64 11.66 0.75 7.03
C ARG A 64 10.68 1.11 5.92
N TYR A 65 10.42 2.40 5.75
CA TYR A 65 9.28 2.87 4.97
C TYR A 65 9.70 3.67 3.73
N VAL A 66 8.95 3.47 2.65
CA VAL A 66 9.01 4.25 1.41
C VAL A 66 7.62 4.78 1.06
N GLY A 67 7.57 5.76 0.16
CA GLY A 67 6.32 6.29 -0.35
C GLY A 67 6.37 7.80 -0.45
N VAL A 68 5.25 8.45 -0.18
CA VAL A 68 5.11 9.90 -0.33
C VAL A 68 4.36 10.52 0.83
N ILE A 69 4.83 11.70 1.24
CA ILE A 69 4.20 12.54 2.27
C ILE A 69 3.98 13.91 1.67
N LYS A 70 2.73 14.39 1.69
CA LYS A 70 2.40 15.79 1.47
C LYS A 70 2.17 16.43 2.84
N THR A 71 2.94 17.43 3.19
CA THR A 71 2.79 18.18 4.45
C THR A 71 1.76 19.29 4.31
N SER A 72 1.32 19.85 5.44
CA SER A 72 0.30 20.92 5.47
C SER A 72 0.77 22.21 4.76
N ASP A 73 2.08 22.46 4.73
CA ASP A 73 2.69 23.56 3.97
C ASP A 73 2.77 23.31 2.45
N GLY A 74 2.30 22.15 1.99
CA GLY A 74 2.23 21.79 0.57
C GLY A 74 3.53 21.25 -0.03
N THR A 75 4.58 21.05 0.78
CA THR A 75 5.78 20.29 0.39
C THR A 75 5.42 18.84 0.13
N VAL A 76 6.02 18.24 -0.89
CA VAL A 76 5.87 16.82 -1.20
C VAL A 76 7.22 16.15 -0.97
N ILE A 77 7.26 15.17 -0.09
CA ILE A 77 8.45 14.44 0.31
C ILE A 77 8.30 13.01 -0.18
N GLU A 78 9.19 12.58 -1.05
CA GLU A 78 9.28 11.21 -1.53
C GLU A 78 10.41 10.48 -0.82
N ILE A 79 10.10 9.26 -0.38
CA ILE A 79 11.05 8.38 0.28
C ILE A 79 11.15 7.15 -0.60
N LEU A 80 12.28 7.02 -1.28
CA LEU A 80 12.53 5.99 -2.28
C LEU A 80 13.35 4.84 -1.70
N PRO A 81 13.30 3.65 -2.32
CA PRO A 81 14.10 2.52 -1.88
C PRO A 81 15.59 2.86 -1.88
N LYS A 82 16.33 2.34 -0.88
CA LYS A 82 17.78 2.50 -0.77
C LYS A 82 18.53 1.65 -1.81
N ILE A 83 18.50 2.09 -3.06
CA ILE A 83 19.13 1.42 -4.22
C ILE A 83 20.03 2.36 -5.03
N PHE A 84 20.26 3.61 -4.57
CA PHE A 84 21.07 4.57 -5.34
C PHE A 84 22.52 4.12 -5.48
N LYS A 85 23.03 3.36 -4.51
CA LYS A 85 24.36 2.73 -4.60
C LYS A 85 24.47 1.78 -5.81
N ASP A 86 23.39 1.07 -6.13
CA ASP A 86 23.34 0.16 -7.28
C ASP A 86 23.16 0.94 -8.61
N LEU A 87 22.77 2.21 -8.52
CA LEU A 87 22.57 3.15 -9.62
C LEU A 87 23.74 4.14 -9.78
N ALA A 88 24.85 3.93 -9.06
CA ALA A 88 25.96 4.88 -8.98
C ALA A 88 26.68 5.16 -10.33
N PHE A 89 26.44 4.33 -11.35
CA PHE A 89 26.93 4.57 -12.72
C PHE A 89 26.19 5.70 -13.45
N GLU A 90 25.11 6.24 -12.87
CA GLU A 90 24.38 7.36 -13.44
C GLU A 90 24.99 8.71 -13.06
N ASN A 91 24.98 9.64 -14.02
CA ASN A 91 25.69 10.91 -13.93
C ASN A 91 25.03 11.94 -13.00
N THR A 92 23.74 11.81 -12.65
CA THR A 92 23.04 12.79 -11.79
C THR A 92 22.16 12.15 -10.71
N SER A 93 22.02 12.83 -9.58
CA SER A 93 21.11 12.43 -8.50
C SER A 93 19.63 12.38 -8.95
N GLU A 94 19.27 13.24 -9.91
CA GLU A 94 17.93 13.30 -10.48
C GLU A 94 17.58 12.03 -11.28
N THR A 95 18.52 11.51 -12.08
CA THR A 95 18.28 10.28 -12.84
C THR A 95 18.22 9.06 -11.91
N GLN A 96 19.05 9.02 -10.86
CA GLN A 96 18.99 7.97 -9.83
C GLN A 96 17.64 7.96 -9.11
N ALA A 97 17.15 9.14 -8.70
CA ALA A 97 15.83 9.30 -8.10
C ALA A 97 14.70 8.86 -9.04
N HIS A 98 14.78 9.21 -10.33
CA HIS A 98 13.82 8.77 -11.34
C HIS A 98 13.78 7.25 -11.47
N ARG A 99 14.94 6.59 -11.60
CA ARG A 99 15.01 5.12 -11.67
C ARG A 99 14.50 4.46 -10.41
N ALA A 100 14.87 4.95 -9.23
CA ALA A 100 14.40 4.39 -7.97
C ALA A 100 12.88 4.54 -7.79
N ARG A 101 12.30 5.66 -8.22
CA ARG A 101 10.85 5.87 -8.27
C ARG A 101 10.19 4.87 -9.22
N ASN A 102 10.76 4.66 -10.40
CA ASN A 102 10.26 3.67 -11.36
C ASN A 102 10.29 2.25 -10.81
N VAL A 103 11.38 1.85 -10.15
CA VAL A 103 11.46 0.54 -9.46
C VAL A 103 10.35 0.42 -8.42
N LEU A 104 10.17 1.43 -7.56
CA LEU A 104 9.12 1.44 -6.54
C LEU A 104 7.71 1.32 -7.15
N VAL A 105 7.39 2.11 -8.18
CA VAL A 105 6.08 2.06 -8.85
C VAL A 105 5.85 0.69 -9.47
N ARG A 106 6.85 0.09 -10.11
CA ARG A 106 6.74 -1.26 -10.69
C ARG A 106 6.57 -2.34 -9.62
N MET A 107 7.24 -2.22 -8.46
CA MET A 107 7.00 -3.08 -7.30
C MET A 107 5.54 -2.96 -6.82
N LEU A 108 5.02 -1.74 -6.68
CA LEU A 108 3.64 -1.50 -6.24
C LEU A 108 2.61 -2.08 -7.24
N ILE A 109 2.88 -2.00 -8.54
CA ILE A 109 2.04 -2.62 -9.59
C ILE A 109 2.13 -4.15 -9.49
N LYS A 110 3.33 -4.72 -9.43
CA LYS A 110 3.57 -6.17 -9.35
C LYS A 110 2.92 -6.78 -8.11
N ALA A 111 3.00 -6.11 -6.97
CA ALA A 111 2.36 -6.48 -5.71
C ALA A 111 0.82 -6.27 -5.71
N GLY A 112 0.22 -5.79 -6.81
CA GLY A 112 -1.22 -5.56 -6.93
C GLY A 112 -1.75 -4.45 -6.01
N LEU A 113 -0.90 -3.49 -5.64
CA LEU A 113 -1.24 -2.40 -4.71
C LEU A 113 -1.76 -1.18 -5.44
N ILE A 114 -1.30 -0.96 -6.67
CA ILE A 114 -1.78 0.07 -7.58
C ILE A 114 -1.95 -0.51 -8.98
N SER A 115 -2.64 0.22 -9.83
CA SER A 115 -2.71 -0.03 -11.27
C SER A 115 -2.45 1.29 -11.99
N TYR A 116 -1.36 1.35 -12.76
CA TYR A 116 -0.94 2.58 -13.44
C TYR A 116 -0.69 2.30 -14.91
N ARG A 117 -1.42 3.00 -15.79
CA ARG A 117 -1.24 2.98 -17.24
C ARG A 117 -1.57 4.36 -17.79
N ARG A 118 -0.57 5.05 -18.35
CA ARG A 118 -0.76 6.39 -18.92
C ARG A 118 -0.82 6.30 -20.45
N GLY A 119 -1.99 5.90 -20.96
CA GLY A 119 -2.25 5.76 -22.41
C GLY A 119 -1.99 4.35 -22.97
N PRO A 120 -2.39 4.10 -24.23
CA PRO A 120 -2.39 2.76 -24.83
C PRO A 120 -0.99 2.21 -25.15
N ASN A 121 0.01 3.08 -25.35
CA ASN A 121 1.36 2.70 -25.79
C ASN A 121 2.50 3.20 -24.88
N SER A 122 2.21 3.69 -23.66
CA SER A 122 3.29 4.04 -22.74
C SER A 122 4.00 2.77 -22.30
N LYS A 123 5.27 2.60 -22.71
CA LYS A 123 6.21 1.79 -21.90
C LYS A 123 6.09 2.32 -20.47
N LEU A 124 6.19 1.45 -19.47
CA LEU A 124 6.06 1.79 -18.04
C LEU A 124 7.17 2.74 -17.51
N ASP A 125 7.70 3.62 -18.36
CA ASP A 125 8.32 4.85 -17.91
C ASP A 125 7.20 5.66 -17.27
N VAL A 126 7.17 5.62 -15.94
CA VAL A 126 6.56 6.72 -15.21
C VAL A 126 7.39 7.90 -15.66
N ASP A 127 6.83 8.80 -16.48
CA ASP A 127 7.49 10.07 -16.77
C ASP A 127 7.83 10.77 -15.43
N ASP A 128 8.55 11.90 -15.41
CA ASP A 128 9.07 12.60 -14.21
C ASP A 128 8.03 13.09 -13.17
N PHE A 129 6.86 12.47 -13.11
CA PHE A 129 5.78 12.71 -12.18
C PHE A 129 6.13 12.28 -10.75
N PRO A 130 5.76 13.13 -9.77
CA PRO A 130 5.82 12.77 -8.38
C PRO A 130 4.97 11.54 -8.05
N LEU A 131 5.41 10.74 -7.09
CA LEU A 131 4.78 9.50 -6.67
C LEU A 131 3.32 9.71 -6.20
N LEU A 132 3.00 10.87 -5.62
CA LEU A 132 1.63 11.25 -5.26
C LEU A 132 0.71 11.26 -6.49
N GLU A 133 1.16 11.78 -7.62
CA GLU A 133 0.35 11.84 -8.85
C GLU A 133 0.12 10.44 -9.43
N VAL A 134 1.05 9.51 -9.23
CA VAL A 134 0.88 8.10 -9.60
C VAL A 134 -0.25 7.45 -8.80
N PHE A 135 -0.30 7.66 -7.47
CA PHE A 135 -1.40 7.15 -6.64
C PHE A 135 -2.75 7.75 -7.00
N ILE A 136 -2.79 9.07 -7.21
CA ILE A 136 -4.01 9.78 -7.62
C ILE A 136 -4.49 9.27 -8.98
N HIS A 137 -3.58 9.15 -9.96
CA HIS A 137 -3.93 8.66 -11.28
C HIS A 137 -4.46 7.23 -11.25
N SER A 138 -3.82 6.37 -10.46
CA SER A 138 -4.25 4.99 -10.25
C SER A 138 -5.67 4.94 -9.68
N PHE A 139 -5.94 5.72 -8.63
CA PHE A 139 -7.26 5.81 -8.01
C PHE A 139 -8.32 6.30 -9.01
N LEU A 140 -8.08 7.42 -9.68
CA LEU A 140 -9.05 8.00 -10.62
C LEU A 140 -9.32 7.08 -11.82
N SER A 141 -8.32 6.32 -12.25
CA SER A 141 -8.47 5.32 -13.32
C SER A 141 -9.35 4.15 -12.88
N GLU A 142 -9.14 3.62 -11.66
CA GLU A 142 -10.02 2.59 -11.09
C GLU A 142 -11.45 3.12 -10.87
N MET A 143 -11.59 4.38 -10.44
CA MET A 143 -12.89 5.05 -10.32
C MET A 143 -13.61 5.15 -11.66
N LYS A 144 -12.91 5.55 -12.72
CA LYS A 144 -13.47 5.60 -14.07
C LYS A 144 -13.98 4.23 -14.52
N ASN A 145 -13.21 3.17 -14.25
CA ASN A 145 -13.60 1.81 -14.59
C ASN A 145 -14.80 1.33 -13.76
N LEU A 146 -14.87 1.70 -12.48
CA LEU A 146 -15.97 1.39 -11.59
C LEU A 146 -17.27 2.07 -12.06
N ILE A 147 -17.24 3.37 -12.33
CA ILE A 147 -18.43 4.10 -12.79
C ILE A 147 -18.94 3.55 -14.13
N ARG A 148 -18.03 3.18 -15.06
CA ARG A 148 -18.41 2.50 -16.31
C ARG A 148 -19.12 1.17 -16.11
N ARG A 149 -18.79 0.43 -15.05
CA ARG A 149 -19.48 -0.83 -14.68
C ARG A 149 -20.81 -0.57 -13.97
N GLY A 150 -20.98 0.62 -13.40
CA GLY A 150 -22.17 1.04 -12.66
C GLY A 150 -21.93 1.12 -11.16
N LEU A 151 -22.39 2.23 -10.57
CA LEU A 151 -22.43 2.41 -9.13
C LEU A 151 -23.48 1.48 -8.53
N LYS A 152 -23.12 0.76 -7.47
CA LYS A 152 -24.06 -0.03 -6.70
C LYS A 152 -25.12 0.90 -6.11
N LYS A 153 -26.38 0.49 -6.27
CA LYS A 153 -27.51 1.01 -5.52
C LYS A 153 -27.81 0.09 -4.35
N ASP A 154 -28.17 0.67 -3.21
CA ASP A 154 -28.61 -0.07 -2.04
C ASP A 154 -29.83 0.62 -1.43
N TYR A 155 -30.55 -0.11 -0.59
CA TYR A 155 -31.62 0.46 0.21
C TYR A 155 -31.00 1.27 1.35
N VAL A 156 -31.09 2.60 1.25
CA VAL A 156 -30.64 3.52 2.29
C VAL A 156 -31.86 4.07 3.00
N GLU A 157 -31.86 3.97 4.32
CA GLU A 157 -32.93 4.50 5.14
C GLU A 157 -32.94 6.03 5.12
N GLN A 158 -34.04 6.60 4.66
CA GLN A 158 -34.30 8.03 4.65
C GLN A 158 -35.30 8.42 5.74
N ASN A 159 -35.07 9.60 6.33
CA ASN A 159 -35.90 10.17 7.40
C ASN A 159 -36.27 11.61 7.04
N GLU A 160 -37.45 11.80 6.44
CA GLU A 160 -37.83 13.08 5.82
C GLU A 160 -39.22 13.57 6.23
N ASN A 161 -39.44 14.88 6.16
CA ASN A 161 -40.74 15.51 6.41
C ASN A 161 -41.44 15.86 5.10
N ILE A 162 -42.25 14.94 4.59
CA ILE A 162 -42.82 14.95 3.24
C ILE A 162 -44.34 15.15 3.26
N SER A 163 -44.94 15.62 2.17
CA SER A 163 -46.40 15.88 2.09
C SER A 163 -47.26 14.65 1.84
N MET A 164 -46.64 13.50 1.58
CA MET A 164 -47.31 12.23 1.28
C MET A 164 -46.71 11.10 2.12
N LEU A 165 -47.51 10.11 2.48
CA LEU A 165 -47.02 8.94 3.21
C LEU A 165 -46.10 8.08 2.32
N LYS A 166 -44.83 7.96 2.69
CA LYS A 166 -43.84 7.04 2.07
C LYS A 166 -43.24 6.17 3.18
N GLY A 167 -43.39 4.85 3.09
CA GLY A 167 -42.95 3.92 4.12
C GLY A 167 -43.72 4.05 5.45
N ARG A 168 -43.00 4.19 6.58
CA ARG A 168 -43.59 4.22 7.94
C ARG A 168 -43.48 5.60 8.57
N ILE A 169 -44.49 6.03 9.34
CA ILE A 169 -44.44 7.30 10.07
C ILE A 169 -43.55 7.17 11.30
N HIS A 170 -42.60 8.09 11.49
CA HIS A 170 -41.86 8.20 12.75
C HIS A 170 -42.65 9.08 13.72
N PHE A 171 -43.64 8.50 14.40
CA PHE A 171 -44.61 9.21 15.25
C PHE A 171 -43.98 10.21 16.22
N THR A 172 -42.91 9.82 16.93
CA THR A 172 -42.25 10.70 17.90
C THR A 172 -41.72 12.00 17.28
N LYS A 173 -41.08 11.93 16.10
CA LYS A 173 -40.58 13.12 15.39
C LYS A 173 -41.71 13.88 14.70
N HIS A 174 -42.68 13.16 14.13
CA HIS A 174 -43.83 13.76 13.46
C HIS A 174 -44.65 14.65 14.41
N ILE A 175 -45.02 14.15 15.59
CA ILE A 175 -45.78 14.94 16.58
C ILE A 175 -45.00 16.20 17.00
N ARG A 176 -43.68 16.09 17.18
CA ARG A 176 -42.83 17.24 17.55
C ARG A 176 -42.72 18.30 16.45
N LEU A 177 -42.59 17.90 15.19
CA LEU A 177 -42.33 18.81 14.07
C LEU A 177 -43.61 19.35 13.42
N ASN A 178 -44.69 18.56 13.41
CA ASN A 178 -45.87 18.82 12.57
C ASN A 178 -47.17 18.96 13.37
N SER A 179 -47.10 19.18 14.69
CA SER A 179 -48.29 19.38 15.54
C SER A 179 -49.26 20.45 15.01
N ALA A 180 -48.73 21.51 14.36
CA ALA A 180 -49.51 22.57 13.71
C ALA A 180 -49.48 22.52 12.16
N ALA A 181 -48.73 21.57 11.57
CA ALA A 181 -48.52 21.46 10.12
C ALA A 181 -49.06 20.12 9.59
N GLN A 182 -50.38 19.97 9.60
CA GLN A 182 -51.09 18.72 9.24
C GLN A 182 -50.86 18.25 7.80
N HIS A 183 -50.34 19.12 6.92
CA HIS A 183 -50.05 18.80 5.52
C HIS A 183 -48.69 18.10 5.30
N ARG A 184 -47.93 17.79 6.37
CA ARG A 184 -46.65 17.06 6.28
C ARG A 184 -46.60 15.89 7.25
N LEU A 185 -45.93 14.83 6.86
CA LEU A 185 -45.70 13.61 7.61
C LEU A 185 -44.19 13.35 7.72
N TYR A 186 -43.70 13.14 8.94
CA TYR A 186 -42.31 12.73 9.14
C TYR A 186 -42.22 11.20 8.96
N CYS A 187 -41.65 10.78 7.84
CA CYS A 187 -41.62 9.41 7.39
C CYS A 187 -40.21 8.82 7.44
N ARG A 188 -40.13 7.51 7.69
CA ARG A 188 -38.94 6.66 7.62
C ARG A 188 -39.19 5.60 6.55
N PHE A 189 -38.38 5.60 5.51
CA PHE A 189 -38.53 4.69 4.37
C PHE A 189 -37.18 4.34 3.79
N ASP A 190 -37.07 3.17 3.18
CA ASP A 190 -35.86 2.78 2.46
C ASP A 190 -35.94 3.24 1.01
N GLU A 191 -34.95 4.00 0.56
CA GLU A 191 -34.83 4.45 -0.82
C GLU A 191 -33.71 3.71 -1.53
N PHE A 192 -33.99 3.23 -2.74
CA PHE A 192 -33.01 2.55 -3.55
C PHE A 192 -32.15 3.57 -4.31
N CYS A 193 -31.08 4.04 -3.68
CA CYS A 193 -30.21 5.08 -4.20
C CYS A 193 -28.73 4.65 -4.22
N THR A 194 -27.89 5.49 -4.84
CA THR A 194 -26.44 5.28 -4.90
C THR A 194 -25.70 5.80 -3.66
N ASP A 195 -26.38 6.33 -2.66
CA ASP A 195 -25.77 7.00 -1.50
C ASP A 195 -25.28 6.03 -0.39
N SER A 196 -24.63 4.95 -0.81
CA SER A 196 -24.04 3.93 0.07
C SER A 196 -22.70 4.38 0.66
N ILE A 197 -22.29 3.80 1.80
CA ILE A 197 -21.01 4.17 2.46
C ILE A 197 -19.80 3.97 1.53
N GLU A 198 -19.82 2.92 0.71
CA GLU A 198 -18.79 2.67 -0.30
C GLU A 198 -18.69 3.83 -1.28
N ASN A 199 -19.83 4.26 -1.83
CA ASN A 199 -19.87 5.36 -2.79
C ASN A 199 -19.52 6.70 -2.14
N LYS A 200 -19.94 6.95 -0.89
CA LYS A 200 -19.56 8.15 -0.12
C LYS A 200 -18.05 8.26 0.06
N LEU A 201 -17.40 7.17 0.45
CA LEU A 201 -15.93 7.12 0.54
C LEU A 201 -15.27 7.41 -0.81
N LEU A 202 -15.75 6.78 -1.89
CA LEU A 202 -15.19 7.00 -3.21
C LEU A 202 -15.37 8.44 -3.71
N ALA A 203 -16.56 9.02 -3.54
CA ALA A 203 -16.85 10.41 -3.91
C ALA A 203 -15.96 11.39 -3.14
N THR A 204 -15.90 11.24 -1.82
CA THR A 204 -15.02 12.04 -0.95
C THR A 204 -13.55 11.94 -1.40
N ALA A 205 -13.09 10.75 -1.82
CA ALA A 205 -11.74 10.54 -2.30
C ALA A 205 -11.48 11.21 -3.66
N VAL A 206 -12.45 11.25 -4.57
CA VAL A 206 -12.33 11.98 -5.85
C VAL A 206 -12.22 13.48 -5.60
N THR A 207 -13.05 14.05 -4.72
CA THR A 207 -12.96 15.47 -4.34
C THR A 207 -11.61 15.80 -3.71
N LYS A 208 -11.14 14.98 -2.75
CA LYS A 208 -9.82 15.17 -2.13
C LYS A 208 -8.70 15.06 -3.17
N ALA A 209 -8.75 14.06 -4.06
CA ALA A 209 -7.77 13.86 -5.13
C ALA A 209 -7.68 15.07 -6.08
N GLN A 210 -8.81 15.63 -6.50
CA GLN A 210 -8.86 16.83 -7.35
C GLN A 210 -8.18 18.03 -6.67
N ARG A 211 -8.42 18.21 -5.36
CA ARG A 211 -7.87 19.31 -4.57
C ARG A 211 -6.35 19.20 -4.38
N ILE A 212 -5.84 18.00 -4.12
CA ILE A 212 -4.41 17.81 -3.78
C ILE A 212 -3.53 17.57 -5.01
N SER A 213 -4.09 17.12 -6.14
CA SER A 213 -3.35 16.90 -7.37
C SER A 213 -2.87 18.21 -7.98
N LYS A 214 -1.68 18.19 -8.58
CA LYS A 214 -1.12 19.26 -9.41
C LYS A 214 -1.07 18.87 -10.88
N ASP A 215 -1.15 17.58 -11.20
CA ASP A 215 -1.17 17.10 -12.58
C ASP A 215 -2.49 17.47 -13.29
N THR A 216 -2.36 18.04 -14.49
CA THR A 216 -3.51 18.53 -15.26
C THR A 216 -4.39 17.39 -15.76
N LEU A 217 -3.83 16.22 -16.07
CA LEU A 217 -4.62 15.06 -16.50
C LEU A 217 -5.44 14.51 -15.33
N ASN A 218 -4.84 14.40 -14.15
CA ASN A 218 -5.53 13.98 -12.93
C ASN A 218 -6.67 14.95 -12.58
N LYS A 219 -6.42 16.26 -12.60
CA LYS A 219 -7.48 17.27 -12.39
C LYS A 219 -8.60 17.13 -13.40
N LYS A 220 -8.27 17.01 -14.69
CA LYS A 220 -9.27 16.83 -15.77
C LYS A 220 -10.09 15.56 -15.57
N LEU A 221 -9.44 14.45 -15.21
CA LEU A 221 -10.10 13.17 -14.98
C LEU A 221 -11.04 13.26 -13.77
N ALA A 222 -10.61 13.86 -12.67
CA ALA A 222 -11.47 14.08 -11.50
C ALA A 222 -12.67 14.97 -11.84
N SER A 223 -12.48 16.07 -12.57
CA SER A 223 -13.58 16.94 -13.02
C SER A 223 -14.60 16.23 -13.93
N GLN A 224 -14.19 15.18 -14.64
CA GLN A 224 -15.12 14.34 -15.44
C GLN A 224 -15.90 13.34 -14.59
N LEU A 225 -15.34 12.91 -13.45
CA LEU A 225 -15.96 11.91 -12.56
C LEU A 225 -16.94 12.56 -11.58
N LEU A 226 -16.64 13.74 -11.06
CA LEU A 226 -17.46 14.41 -10.04
C LEU A 226 -18.94 14.61 -10.42
N PRO A 227 -19.29 15.04 -11.66
CA PRO A 227 -20.69 15.18 -12.04
C PRO A 227 -21.49 13.86 -12.02
N GLN A 228 -20.81 12.71 -12.12
CA GLN A 228 -21.46 11.39 -12.05
C GLN A 228 -21.66 10.92 -10.60
N LEU A 229 -21.20 11.70 -9.62
CA LEU A 229 -21.25 11.43 -8.19
C LEU A 229 -22.06 12.50 -7.44
N ASP A 230 -22.79 13.35 -8.16
CA ASP A 230 -23.53 14.51 -7.63
C ASP A 230 -24.63 14.14 -6.62
N GLN A 231 -25.22 12.96 -6.76
CA GLN A 231 -26.25 12.40 -5.86
C GLN A 231 -25.66 11.68 -4.63
N ILE A 232 -24.34 11.75 -4.40
CA ILE A 232 -23.68 11.06 -3.30
C ILE A 232 -23.11 12.10 -2.34
N ASP A 233 -23.49 11.98 -1.06
CA ASP A 233 -23.02 12.90 -0.04
C ASP A 233 -21.54 12.67 0.31
N GLU A 234 -20.77 13.75 0.41
CA GLU A 234 -19.40 13.69 0.91
C GLU A 234 -19.33 13.45 2.43
N LEU A 235 -18.37 12.63 2.84
CA LEU A 235 -18.05 12.44 4.26
C LEU A 235 -17.18 13.60 4.74
N LYS A 236 -17.66 14.32 5.76
CA LYS A 236 -16.90 15.42 6.38
C LYS A 236 -15.57 14.95 6.99
N LYS A 237 -15.55 13.75 7.57
CA LYS A 237 -14.40 13.18 8.27
C LYS A 237 -14.32 11.67 7.98
N PRO A 238 -13.71 11.26 6.86
CA PRO A 238 -13.50 9.84 6.58
C PRO A 238 -12.49 9.27 7.57
N GLU A 239 -12.83 8.11 8.12
CA GLU A 239 -12.08 7.43 9.19
C GLU A 239 -12.08 5.93 8.94
N GLU A 240 -11.17 5.22 9.60
CA GLU A 240 -10.99 3.77 9.46
C GLU A 240 -12.29 2.97 9.63
N TYR A 241 -13.15 3.38 10.57
CA TYR A 241 -14.40 2.68 10.83
C TYR A 241 -15.36 2.69 9.61
N HIS A 242 -15.34 3.74 8.79
CA HIS A 242 -16.18 3.82 7.60
C HIS A 242 -15.81 2.73 6.58
N PHE A 243 -14.51 2.45 6.42
CA PHE A 243 -14.04 1.36 5.57
C PHE A 243 -14.45 -0.02 6.11
N LYS A 244 -14.53 -0.17 7.44
CA LYS A 244 -15.02 -1.40 8.09
C LYS A 244 -16.53 -1.62 7.92
N MET A 245 -17.29 -0.56 7.68
CA MET A 245 -18.73 -0.64 7.41
C MET A 245 -19.04 -1.08 5.97
N CYS A 246 -18.06 -0.99 5.04
CA CYS A 246 -18.24 -1.43 3.67
C CYS A 246 -18.53 -2.93 3.61
N ARG A 247 -19.57 -3.31 2.84
CA ARG A 247 -19.97 -4.71 2.69
C ARG A 247 -19.19 -5.34 1.54
N THR A 248 -18.24 -6.20 1.84
CA THR A 248 -17.47 -6.96 0.85
C THR A 248 -18.18 -8.29 0.54
N ASN A 249 -19.12 -8.28 -0.41
CA ASN A 249 -19.67 -9.52 -0.98
C ASN A 249 -19.00 -9.84 -2.34
N ARG A 250 -19.20 -11.06 -2.86
CA ARG A 250 -18.65 -11.50 -4.16
C ARG A 250 -18.98 -10.57 -5.34
N HIS A 251 -20.10 -9.83 -5.25
CA HIS A 251 -20.51 -8.88 -6.28
C HIS A 251 -19.78 -7.54 -6.18
N MET A 252 -19.09 -7.27 -5.07
CA MET A 252 -18.32 -6.05 -4.80
C MET A 252 -16.83 -6.20 -5.15
N ASN A 253 -16.40 -7.30 -5.76
CA ASN A 253 -15.00 -7.50 -6.14
C ASN A 253 -14.47 -6.37 -7.04
N TYR A 254 -15.31 -5.75 -7.88
CA TYR A 254 -14.92 -4.63 -8.73
C TYR A 254 -14.77 -3.29 -7.99
N TYR A 255 -15.27 -3.19 -6.75
CA TYR A 255 -15.10 -2.03 -5.87
C TYR A 255 -13.78 -2.06 -5.09
N GLN A 256 -13.27 -3.26 -4.81
CA GLN A 256 -12.16 -3.45 -3.86
C GLN A 256 -10.93 -2.61 -4.18
N LYS A 257 -10.54 -2.55 -5.47
CA LYS A 257 -9.36 -1.77 -5.90
C LYS A 257 -9.57 -0.27 -5.67
N ALA A 258 -10.71 0.27 -6.07
CA ALA A 258 -11.04 1.68 -5.89
C ALA A 258 -11.13 2.05 -4.42
N LEU A 259 -11.77 1.23 -3.58
CA LEU A 259 -11.87 1.45 -2.13
C LEU A 259 -10.50 1.40 -1.45
N LYS A 260 -9.64 0.45 -1.84
CA LYS A 260 -8.27 0.34 -1.32
C LYS A 260 -7.43 1.57 -1.65
N LEU A 261 -7.55 2.10 -2.87
CA LEU A 261 -6.86 3.32 -3.28
C LEU A 261 -7.45 4.58 -2.64
N ALA A 262 -8.78 4.66 -2.51
CA ALA A 262 -9.47 5.72 -1.78
C ALA A 262 -9.00 5.79 -0.33
N ARG A 263 -8.77 4.63 0.30
CA ARG A 263 -8.21 4.53 1.65
C ARG A 263 -6.85 5.23 1.77
N TYR A 264 -5.95 5.04 0.81
CA TYR A 264 -4.66 5.73 0.79
C TYR A 264 -4.82 7.26 0.69
N ILE A 265 -5.81 7.73 -0.06
CA ILE A 265 -6.04 9.17 -0.27
C ILE A 265 -6.73 9.81 0.94
N LEU A 266 -7.70 9.12 1.54
CA LEU A 266 -8.57 9.69 2.57
C LEU A 266 -7.95 9.66 3.96
N LEU A 267 -7.37 8.54 4.35
CA LEU A 267 -6.86 8.36 5.71
C LEU A 267 -5.50 9.03 5.84
N SER A 268 -5.50 10.21 6.44
CA SER A 268 -4.30 10.96 6.79
C SER A 268 -3.77 10.53 8.16
N PRO A 269 -2.46 10.60 8.43
CA PRO A 269 -1.96 10.43 9.78
C PRO A 269 -2.53 11.46 10.74
N PRO A 270 -2.87 11.07 11.98
CA PRO A 270 -3.17 12.04 13.01
C PRO A 270 -1.89 12.82 13.32
N VAL A 271 -1.85 14.11 12.94
CA VAL A 271 -0.77 15.02 13.37
C VAL A 271 -1.29 15.81 14.58
N PRO A 272 -0.67 15.70 15.77
CA PRO A 272 -1.21 16.23 17.04
C PRO A 272 -1.45 17.74 17.11
N ARG A 273 -0.91 18.56 16.21
CA ARG A 273 -0.99 20.04 16.31
C ARG A 273 -1.27 20.79 15.00
N ALA A 274 -1.46 20.11 13.89
CA ALA A 274 -1.80 20.79 12.65
C ALA A 274 -3.33 20.91 12.55
N GLY A 275 -3.86 22.09 12.89
CA GLY A 275 -5.26 22.42 12.65
C GLY A 275 -5.64 22.12 11.19
N ASN A 276 -6.76 21.42 11.00
CA ASN A 276 -7.32 21.01 9.71
C ASN A 276 -6.24 20.62 8.67
N SER A 277 -5.40 19.64 9.01
CA SER A 277 -4.21 19.32 8.24
C SER A 277 -4.53 18.61 6.92
N ASP A 278 -4.23 19.27 5.80
CA ASP A 278 -4.18 18.71 4.44
C ASP A 278 -3.00 17.74 4.23
N THR A 279 -2.37 17.31 5.33
CA THR A 279 -1.29 16.33 5.37
C THR A 279 -1.78 14.99 4.87
N LEU A 280 -0.98 14.33 4.06
CA LEU A 280 -1.26 13.02 3.49
C LEU A 280 0.02 12.20 3.54
N ALA A 281 -0.04 10.96 4.01
CA ALA A 281 1.08 10.04 3.93
C ALA A 281 0.60 8.72 3.34
N ILE A 282 1.26 8.28 2.27
CA ILE A 282 1.06 6.97 1.67
C ILE A 282 2.39 6.27 1.77
N LEU A 283 2.54 5.44 2.80
CA LEU A 283 3.81 4.79 3.16
C LEU A 283 3.67 3.27 3.16
N PHE A 284 4.71 2.60 2.70
CA PHE A 284 4.79 1.15 2.59
C PHE A 284 6.03 0.64 3.31
N ASP A 285 5.86 -0.42 4.09
CA ASP A 285 6.99 -1.20 4.62
C ASP A 285 7.72 -1.85 3.45
N MET A 286 9.01 -1.52 3.30
CA MET A 286 9.82 -2.02 2.20
C MET A 286 10.01 -3.53 2.22
N SER A 287 10.13 -4.13 3.41
CA SER A 287 10.27 -5.57 3.54
C SER A 287 8.98 -6.25 3.08
N LYS A 288 7.82 -5.77 3.56
CA LYS A 288 6.51 -6.32 3.15
C LYS A 288 6.17 -6.06 1.69
N LEU A 289 6.58 -4.91 1.14
CA LEU A 289 6.42 -4.64 -0.28
C LEU A 289 7.27 -5.59 -1.13
N PHE A 290 8.51 -5.82 -0.73
CA PHE A 290 9.38 -6.78 -1.39
C PHE A 290 8.82 -8.20 -1.31
N GLU A 291 8.36 -8.63 -0.13
CA GLU A 291 7.69 -9.92 0.05
C GLU A 291 6.53 -10.08 -0.95
N LYS A 292 5.57 -9.15 -0.97
CA LYS A 292 4.44 -9.23 -1.92
C LYS A 292 4.84 -9.19 -3.38
N THR A 293 5.94 -8.51 -3.70
CA THR A 293 6.47 -8.46 -5.07
C THR A 293 7.01 -9.82 -5.49
N VAL A 294 7.76 -10.48 -4.60
CA VAL A 294 8.29 -11.84 -4.79
C VAL A 294 7.15 -12.85 -4.84
N GLU A 295 6.17 -12.76 -3.95
CA GLU A 295 4.97 -13.60 -3.93
C GLU A 295 4.22 -13.58 -5.27
N ALA A 296 4.05 -12.38 -5.85
CA ALA A 296 3.43 -12.23 -7.16
C ALA A 296 4.23 -12.90 -8.28
N ALA A 297 5.57 -12.83 -8.23
CA ALA A 297 6.43 -13.52 -9.19
C ALA A 297 6.39 -15.05 -9.01
N LEU A 298 6.39 -15.56 -7.77
CA LEU A 298 6.26 -16.98 -7.48
C LEU A 298 4.92 -17.55 -7.94
N ARG A 299 3.83 -16.78 -7.84
CA ARG A 299 2.51 -17.19 -8.35
C ARG A 299 2.41 -17.28 -9.86
N GLU A 300 3.28 -16.58 -10.59
CA GLU A 300 3.34 -16.64 -12.05
C GLU A 300 4.17 -17.83 -12.56
N ASP A 301 5.00 -18.44 -11.70
CA ASP A 301 5.74 -19.65 -12.03
C ASP A 301 4.81 -20.88 -12.02
N THR A 302 4.55 -21.44 -13.20
CA THR A 302 3.66 -22.59 -13.39
C THR A 302 4.19 -23.89 -12.80
N GLU A 303 5.49 -23.98 -12.50
CA GLU A 303 6.09 -25.16 -11.87
C GLU A 303 5.85 -25.20 -10.36
N ILE A 304 5.54 -24.04 -9.76
CA ILE A 304 5.25 -23.90 -8.34
C ILE A 304 3.82 -24.35 -8.07
N LYS A 305 3.68 -25.34 -7.18
CA LYS A 305 2.40 -25.85 -6.68
C LYS A 305 2.25 -25.52 -5.20
N SER A 306 0.99 -25.45 -4.76
CA SER A 306 0.62 -25.28 -3.35
C SER A 306 1.36 -24.16 -2.62
N LEU A 307 1.57 -23.01 -3.28
CA LEU A 307 2.21 -21.84 -2.66
C LEU A 307 1.36 -21.33 -1.50
N GLN A 308 1.94 -21.37 -0.31
CA GLN A 308 1.42 -20.82 0.92
C GLN A 308 2.33 -19.66 1.33
N ALA A 309 1.75 -18.46 1.45
CA ALA A 309 2.46 -17.27 1.92
C ALA A 309 2.12 -16.98 3.38
N GLN A 310 3.13 -16.64 4.18
CA GLN A 310 2.99 -16.17 5.58
C GLN A 310 2.18 -17.10 6.49
N GLN A 311 2.27 -18.42 6.28
CA GLN A 311 1.52 -19.38 7.10
C GLN A 311 2.28 -19.70 8.39
N GLY A 312 1.62 -19.47 9.53
CA GLY A 312 2.11 -19.90 10.84
C GLY A 312 2.19 -21.42 10.92
N LEU A 313 3.36 -21.92 11.30
CA LEU A 313 3.59 -23.35 11.42
C LEU A 313 2.86 -23.98 12.63
N GLY A 314 2.48 -23.20 13.65
CA GLY A 314 1.64 -23.64 14.77
C GLY A 314 2.34 -24.50 15.83
N TRP A 315 3.68 -24.49 15.91
CA TRP A 315 4.45 -25.44 16.72
C TRP A 315 4.78 -24.97 18.14
N PHE A 316 4.75 -23.67 18.40
CA PHE A 316 5.15 -23.13 19.69
C PHE A 316 3.91 -22.69 20.48
N ILE A 317 3.66 -23.37 21.60
CA ILE A 317 2.67 -22.95 22.59
C ILE A 317 3.39 -21.98 23.55
N GLY A 318 2.97 -20.72 23.57
CA GLY A 318 3.53 -19.67 24.45
C GLY A 318 4.65 -18.81 23.84
N LEU A 319 5.27 -19.22 22.74
CA LEU A 319 6.12 -18.37 21.88
C LEU A 319 5.39 -18.14 20.55
N GLY A 320 5.63 -16.98 19.90
CA GLY A 320 5.08 -16.71 18.57
C GLY A 320 5.47 -17.82 17.59
N SER A 321 4.50 -18.31 16.80
CA SER A 321 4.77 -19.35 15.81
C SER A 321 5.74 -18.82 14.75
N PRO A 322 6.81 -19.58 14.40
CA PRO A 322 7.60 -19.27 13.22
C PRO A 322 6.69 -19.25 11.98
N GLN A 323 6.94 -18.26 11.14
CA GLN A 323 6.18 -17.93 9.94
C GLN A 323 7.17 -17.70 8.82
N PRO A 324 7.46 -18.72 8.00
CA PRO A 324 8.17 -18.51 6.75
C PRO A 324 7.37 -17.59 5.82
N ASP A 325 8.07 -16.79 5.02
CA ASP A 325 7.39 -15.95 4.03
C ASP A 325 6.69 -16.82 2.98
N TYR A 326 7.34 -17.90 2.52
CA TYR A 326 6.78 -18.83 1.55
C TYR A 326 7.08 -20.29 1.87
N ILE A 327 6.09 -21.13 1.61
CA ILE A 327 6.21 -22.58 1.57
C ILE A 327 5.56 -23.03 0.26
N PHE A 328 6.25 -23.81 -0.54
CA PHE A 328 5.70 -24.31 -1.79
C PHE A 328 6.32 -25.64 -2.20
N CYS A 329 5.71 -26.29 -3.18
CA CYS A 329 6.23 -27.50 -3.78
C CYS A 329 6.65 -27.22 -5.21
N LYS A 330 7.87 -27.60 -5.58
CA LYS A 330 8.37 -27.52 -6.96
C LYS A 330 9.05 -28.84 -7.30
N ASN A 331 8.70 -29.42 -8.45
CA ASN A 331 9.22 -30.74 -8.89
C ASN A 331 9.07 -31.88 -7.86
N GLY A 332 8.05 -31.81 -6.99
CA GLY A 332 7.80 -32.81 -5.95
C GLY A 332 8.57 -32.59 -4.64
N GLU A 333 9.44 -31.57 -4.57
CA GLU A 333 10.17 -31.19 -3.37
C GLU A 333 9.47 -30.04 -2.64
N GLN A 334 9.33 -30.16 -1.32
CA GLN A 334 8.87 -29.08 -0.47
C GLN A 334 10.02 -28.11 -0.19
N ILE A 335 9.80 -26.84 -0.53
CA ILE A 335 10.75 -25.75 -0.40
C ILE A 335 10.19 -24.71 0.57
N VAL A 336 11.05 -24.22 1.45
CA VAL A 336 10.77 -23.04 2.27
C VAL A 336 11.59 -21.87 1.76
N ALA A 337 10.98 -20.69 1.63
CA ALA A 337 11.68 -19.50 1.18
C ALA A 337 11.39 -18.28 2.06
N ASP A 338 12.37 -17.40 2.14
CA ASP A 338 12.30 -16.15 2.90
C ASP A 338 12.87 -15.02 2.03
N ALA A 339 12.17 -13.88 1.98
CA ALA A 339 12.56 -12.73 1.17
C ALA A 339 13.09 -11.61 2.08
N LYS A 340 14.34 -11.21 1.86
CA LYS A 340 14.97 -10.13 2.65
C LYS A 340 15.30 -8.93 1.77
N TRP A 341 14.75 -7.76 2.12
CA TRP A 341 15.13 -6.47 1.51
C TRP A 341 16.48 -5.98 2.04
N LYS A 342 17.57 -6.59 1.56
CA LYS A 342 18.95 -6.19 1.86
C LYS A 342 19.92 -6.74 0.82
N THR A 343 21.01 -6.02 0.58
CA THR A 343 22.14 -6.50 -0.23
C THR A 343 23.12 -7.24 0.69
N PRO A 344 23.41 -8.54 0.48
CA PRO A 344 24.37 -9.27 1.31
C PRO A 344 25.80 -8.75 1.11
N ALA A 345 26.37 -8.09 2.13
CA ALA A 345 27.69 -7.45 2.03
C ALA A 345 28.85 -8.42 1.73
N SER A 346 28.75 -9.68 2.17
CA SER A 346 29.79 -10.71 2.00
C SER A 346 29.42 -11.76 0.95
N GLY A 347 28.32 -11.57 0.22
CA GLY A 347 27.79 -12.58 -0.70
C GLY A 347 27.41 -13.89 -0.01
N LYS A 348 27.20 -13.88 1.32
CA LYS A 348 26.73 -15.00 2.14
C LYS A 348 25.50 -14.55 2.94
N PRO A 349 24.56 -15.48 3.27
CA PRO A 349 23.47 -15.20 4.19
C PRO A 349 23.98 -14.73 5.56
N GLY A 350 23.26 -13.83 6.23
CA GLY A 350 23.59 -13.44 7.60
C GLY A 350 23.35 -14.60 8.59
N LYS A 351 24.07 -14.64 9.71
CA LYS A 351 23.91 -15.71 10.73
C LYS A 351 22.46 -15.89 11.19
N GLY A 352 21.74 -14.77 11.41
CA GLY A 352 20.32 -14.80 11.78
C GLY A 352 19.42 -15.44 10.71
N ASP A 353 19.65 -15.14 9.43
CA ASP A 353 18.88 -15.73 8.33
C ASP A 353 19.15 -17.23 8.19
N GLN A 354 20.42 -17.64 8.36
CA GLN A 354 20.83 -19.05 8.33
C GLN A 354 20.09 -19.85 9.41
N TYR A 355 20.09 -19.36 10.65
CA TYR A 355 19.41 -20.04 11.76
C TYR A 355 17.88 -20.05 11.58
N GLN A 356 17.30 -18.96 11.07
CA GLN A 356 15.88 -18.88 10.78
C GLN A 356 15.46 -19.93 9.74
N LEU A 357 16.11 -19.94 8.58
CA LEU A 357 15.80 -20.89 7.51
C LEU A 357 16.09 -22.34 7.91
N PHE A 358 17.17 -22.59 8.64
CA PHE A 358 17.46 -23.91 9.19
C PHE A 358 16.35 -24.40 10.13
N THR A 359 15.84 -23.51 10.99
CA THR A 359 14.70 -23.82 11.87
C THR A 359 13.47 -24.19 11.06
N TYR A 360 13.16 -23.42 10.01
CA TYR A 360 12.02 -23.71 9.14
C TYR A 360 12.16 -25.06 8.42
N MET A 361 13.34 -25.36 7.89
CA MET A 361 13.63 -26.65 7.25
C MET A 361 13.42 -27.82 8.21
N LYS A 362 13.91 -27.70 9.45
CA LYS A 362 13.74 -28.76 10.45
C LYS A 362 12.27 -28.98 10.83
N LEU A 363 11.50 -27.90 11.03
CA LEU A 363 10.08 -27.98 11.38
C LEU A 363 9.24 -28.56 10.24
N LEU A 364 9.53 -28.16 9.00
CA LEU A 364 8.79 -28.61 7.81
C LEU A 364 9.33 -29.92 7.22
N LYS A 365 10.45 -30.44 7.73
CA LYS A 365 11.20 -31.56 7.12
C LYS A 365 11.57 -31.30 5.65
N ALA A 366 11.78 -30.03 5.28
CA ALA A 366 12.20 -29.64 3.95
C ALA A 366 13.70 -29.91 3.74
N GLY A 367 14.06 -30.46 2.57
CA GLY A 367 15.45 -30.68 2.18
C GLY A 367 16.16 -29.40 1.71
N ARG A 368 15.37 -28.40 1.31
CA ARG A 368 15.85 -27.18 0.66
C ARG A 368 15.19 -25.92 1.21
N ALA A 369 16.00 -24.88 1.40
CA ALA A 369 15.56 -23.52 1.70
C ALA A 369 16.10 -22.52 0.68
N ILE A 370 15.34 -21.47 0.39
CA ILE A 370 15.74 -20.39 -0.49
C ILE A 370 15.72 -19.05 0.26
N LEU A 371 16.84 -18.32 0.23
CA LEU A 371 16.93 -16.94 0.68
C LEU A 371 16.92 -16.01 -0.54
N ILE A 372 15.85 -15.23 -0.68
CA ILE A 372 15.63 -14.34 -1.82
C ILE A 372 16.06 -12.92 -1.45
N TYR A 373 16.90 -12.29 -2.28
CA TYR A 373 17.37 -10.91 -2.05
C TYR A 373 17.20 -10.05 -3.30
N PRO A 374 16.92 -8.74 -3.16
CA PRO A 374 16.79 -7.86 -4.31
C PRO A 374 18.14 -7.64 -4.98
N GLN A 375 18.14 -7.58 -6.30
CA GLN A 375 19.28 -7.13 -7.08
C GLN A 375 18.79 -6.23 -8.22
N LEU A 376 19.42 -5.06 -8.32
CA LEU A 376 19.27 -4.18 -9.46
C LEU A 376 20.59 -4.22 -10.24
N SER A 377 20.53 -4.70 -11.48
CA SER A 377 21.72 -4.86 -12.34
C SER A 377 21.35 -4.61 -13.80
N GLU A 378 22.20 -3.85 -14.48
CA GLU A 378 22.13 -3.66 -15.93
C GLU A 378 22.79 -4.82 -16.69
N TYR A 379 23.66 -5.59 -16.02
CA TYR A 379 24.54 -6.61 -16.62
C TYR A 379 24.11 -8.05 -16.32
N GLY A 380 22.85 -8.26 -15.94
CA GLY A 380 22.31 -9.58 -15.53
C GLY A 380 22.40 -9.83 -14.03
N LEU A 381 21.72 -10.87 -13.53
CA LEU A 381 21.77 -11.23 -12.12
C LEU A 381 23.07 -11.97 -11.75
N GLN A 382 23.43 -11.93 -10.47
CA GLN A 382 24.44 -12.84 -9.94
C GLN A 382 23.88 -14.27 -9.98
N GLN A 383 24.75 -15.28 -10.10
CA GLN A 383 24.32 -16.67 -9.96
C GLN A 383 23.90 -16.95 -8.51
N ALA A 384 22.88 -17.80 -8.35
CA ALA A 384 22.54 -18.31 -7.03
C ALA A 384 23.71 -19.06 -6.39
N LYS A 385 23.78 -18.99 -5.06
CA LYS A 385 24.83 -19.64 -4.27
C LYS A 385 24.23 -20.69 -3.37
N GLN A 386 24.70 -21.92 -3.50
CA GLN A 386 24.32 -23.03 -2.64
C GLN A 386 25.28 -23.14 -1.44
N PHE A 387 24.70 -23.40 -0.28
CA PHE A 387 25.40 -23.69 0.97
C PHE A 387 24.81 -24.96 1.58
N ASP A 388 25.66 -25.94 1.84
CA ASP A 388 25.24 -27.18 2.48
C ASP A 388 25.24 -27.02 4.01
N LEU A 389 24.09 -27.31 4.61
CA LEU A 389 23.88 -27.31 6.06
C LEU A 389 23.82 -28.76 6.53
N VAL A 390 24.87 -29.21 7.21
CA VAL A 390 24.98 -30.58 7.71
C VAL A 390 24.56 -30.63 9.18
N SER A 391 23.60 -31.49 9.51
CA SER A 391 23.16 -31.74 10.88
C SER A 391 22.71 -33.18 11.06
N GLU A 392 23.33 -33.90 12.01
CA GLU A 392 22.91 -35.23 12.49
C GLU A 392 22.54 -36.21 11.35
N ASN A 393 23.41 -36.32 10.34
CA ASN A 393 23.29 -37.21 9.17
C ASN A 393 22.29 -36.80 8.08
N LYS A 394 21.75 -35.57 8.12
CA LYS A 394 21.01 -34.97 7.00
C LYS A 394 21.71 -33.74 6.47
N THR A 395 21.92 -33.71 5.15
CA THR A 395 22.37 -32.51 4.44
C THR A 395 21.14 -31.78 3.92
N CYS A 396 20.95 -30.54 4.39
CA CYS A 396 19.97 -29.62 3.84
C CYS A 396 20.69 -28.61 2.95
N SER A 397 20.03 -28.16 1.87
CA SER A 397 20.59 -27.17 0.96
C SER A 397 19.96 -25.80 1.21
N LEU A 398 20.79 -24.79 1.49
CA LEU A 398 20.37 -23.39 1.52
C LEU A 398 20.86 -22.70 0.25
N ILE A 399 19.92 -22.22 -0.56
CA ILE A 399 20.20 -21.53 -1.81
C ILE A 399 19.92 -20.04 -1.62
N MET A 400 20.90 -19.20 -1.93
CA MET A 400 20.74 -17.75 -1.92
C MET A 400 20.53 -17.27 -3.35
N THR A 401 19.33 -16.75 -3.65
CA THR A 401 18.88 -16.46 -5.02
C THR A 401 18.56 -14.98 -5.19
N PRO A 402 19.15 -14.30 -6.18
CA PRO A 402 18.80 -12.91 -6.47
C PRO A 402 17.45 -12.80 -7.18
N PHE A 403 16.74 -11.71 -6.86
CA PHE A 403 15.50 -11.32 -7.52
C PHE A 403 15.72 -10.03 -8.30
N SER A 404 15.47 -10.05 -9.61
CA SER A 404 15.68 -8.89 -10.47
C SER A 404 14.64 -7.82 -10.22
N LEU A 405 15.08 -6.65 -9.75
CA LEU A 405 14.26 -5.45 -9.68
C LEU A 405 14.04 -4.78 -11.04
N LYS A 406 14.78 -5.19 -12.07
CA LYS A 406 14.62 -4.68 -13.45
C LYS A 406 13.53 -5.42 -14.20
N THR A 407 13.45 -6.74 -14.08
CA THR A 407 12.49 -7.58 -14.80
C THR A 407 11.36 -8.09 -13.91
N PHE A 408 11.48 -7.98 -12.58
CA PHE A 408 10.53 -8.53 -11.59
C PHE A 408 10.32 -10.04 -11.75
N CYS A 409 11.41 -10.74 -12.09
CA CYS A 409 11.47 -12.18 -12.21
C CYS A 409 12.78 -12.70 -11.62
N PHE A 410 12.84 -14.00 -11.43
CA PHE A 410 14.09 -14.73 -11.23
C PHE A 410 14.74 -14.97 -12.59
N GLU A 411 16.06 -14.94 -12.70
CA GLU A 411 16.73 -15.50 -13.88
C GLU A 411 16.68 -17.04 -13.75
N THR A 412 16.20 -17.71 -14.78
CA THR A 412 15.85 -19.13 -14.78
C THR A 412 17.02 -20.06 -14.41
N GLN A 413 16.68 -21.16 -13.72
CA GLN A 413 17.48 -22.23 -13.07
C GLN A 413 17.79 -22.07 -11.57
N ASP A 414 17.71 -20.88 -10.99
CA ASP A 414 18.15 -20.64 -9.62
C ASP A 414 17.15 -21.00 -8.49
N ILE A 415 15.93 -21.45 -8.86
CA ILE A 415 14.92 -22.01 -7.93
C ILE A 415 14.78 -23.54 -8.10
N LEU A 416 15.47 -24.14 -9.10
CA LEU A 416 15.35 -25.57 -9.45
C LEU A 416 16.15 -26.50 -8.53
#